data_AF-X0S7Y0-F1
#
_entry.id   AF-X0S7Y0-F1
#
_cell.length_a   1.000
_cell.length_b   1.000
_cell.length_c   1.000
_cell.angle_alpha   90.00
_cell.angle_beta   90.00
_cell.angle_gamma   90.00
#
_symmetry.space_group_name_H-M   'P 1'
#
loop_
_entity.id
_entity.type
_entity.pdbx_description
1 polymer ?
#
loop_
_entity_poly.entity_id
_entity_poly.type
_entity_poly.pdbx_seq_one_letter_code
_entity_poly.pdbx_strand_id
1 'polypeptide(L)'
;KGSEAPPVVISSVRRTSELGQAWAHDGIRAGAAVAEILRLSSEKLRTRFAVIDVTNIGGCRNRHKSEILLVTRQGTTVKWGRSPLLVNSPGELTPEQKLTKMILFEEKRGPLSDYRYVDIRFDDVQHGPRIRTLSNRTVTN
;
A
#
# COMPACT_ATOMS: atom_id res chain seq x y z
N LYS A 1 -8.23 -4.77 -34.60
CA LYS A 1 -9.22 -5.12 -33.56
C LYS A 1 -8.43 -5.34 -32.27
N GLY A 2 -8.46 -4.36 -31.35
CA GLY A 2 -7.66 -4.40 -30.12
C GLY A 2 -8.23 -5.41 -29.14
N SER A 3 -7.38 -6.30 -28.60
CA SER A 3 -7.78 -7.18 -27.51
C SER A 3 -7.79 -6.37 -26.22
N GLU A 4 -8.97 -6.01 -25.76
CA GLU A 4 -9.17 -5.49 -24.42
C GLU A 4 -8.92 -6.63 -23.43
N ALA A 5 -7.95 -6.45 -22.52
CA ALA A 5 -7.68 -7.44 -21.48
C ALA A 5 -8.95 -7.61 -20.62
N PRO A 6 -9.28 -8.84 -20.17
CA PRO A 6 -10.48 -9.05 -19.38
C PRO A 6 -10.44 -8.19 -18.11
N PRO A 7 -11.58 -7.63 -17.68
CA PRO A 7 -11.64 -6.78 -16.51
C PRO A 7 -11.19 -7.56 -15.27
N VAL A 8 -10.46 -6.90 -14.37
CA VAL A 8 -10.07 -7.47 -13.08
C VAL A 8 -11.33 -7.59 -12.22
N VAL A 9 -11.83 -8.82 -12.06
CA VAL A 9 -13.01 -9.12 -11.24
C VAL A 9 -12.59 -9.38 -9.78
N ILE A 10 -13.07 -8.55 -8.85
CA ILE A 10 -12.91 -8.78 -7.41
C ILE A 10 -14.06 -9.69 -6.94
N SER A 11 -13.81 -10.98 -6.75
CA SER A 11 -14.83 -12.01 -6.45
C SER A 11 -15.54 -11.87 -5.10
N SER A 12 -15.10 -10.96 -4.22
CA SER A 12 -15.73 -10.69 -2.92
C SER A 12 -16.80 -9.60 -2.96
N VAL A 13 -16.97 -8.90 -4.07
CA VAL A 13 -18.01 -7.86 -4.22
C VAL A 13 -19.28 -8.53 -4.74
N ARG A 14 -20.11 -9.06 -3.83
CA ARG A 14 -21.37 -9.72 -4.22
C ARG A 14 -22.46 -8.74 -4.69
N ARG A 15 -22.30 -7.45 -4.44
CA ARG A 15 -23.08 -6.34 -5.02
C ARG A 15 -22.18 -5.11 -5.14
N THR A 16 -22.04 -4.60 -6.35
CA THR A 16 -21.50 -3.24 -6.58
C THR A 16 -22.55 -2.25 -6.08
N SER A 17 -22.16 -1.26 -5.27
CA SER A 17 -23.07 -0.15 -4.94
C SER A 17 -23.47 0.57 -6.23
N GLU A 18 -24.66 1.16 -6.23
CA GLU A 18 -25.10 2.04 -7.33
C GLU A 18 -24.15 3.23 -7.48
N LEU A 19 -24.07 3.80 -8.68
CA LEU A 19 -23.29 5.01 -8.93
C LEU A 19 -23.76 6.13 -7.99
N GLY A 20 -22.83 6.74 -7.26
CA GLY A 20 -23.12 7.77 -6.26
C GLY A 20 -23.39 7.25 -4.84
N GLN A 21 -23.53 5.94 -4.64
CA GLN A 21 -23.61 5.35 -3.30
C GLN A 21 -22.25 4.92 -2.77
N ALA A 22 -22.01 5.21 -1.49
CA ALA A 22 -20.82 4.72 -0.80
C ALA A 22 -20.84 3.18 -0.71
N TRP A 23 -19.67 2.57 -0.89
CA TRP A 23 -19.53 1.13 -0.70
C TRP A 23 -19.48 0.82 0.79
N ALA A 24 -20.38 -0.05 1.25
CA ALA A 24 -20.58 -0.33 2.68
C ALA A 24 -19.46 -1.19 3.31
N HIS A 25 -18.60 -1.82 2.50
CA HIS A 25 -17.56 -2.70 3.02
C HIS A 25 -16.44 -1.89 3.70
N ASP A 26 -16.19 -2.16 4.99
CA ASP A 26 -15.20 -1.42 5.78
C ASP A 26 -13.81 -1.40 5.15
N GLY A 27 -13.40 -2.50 4.52
CA GLY A 27 -12.13 -2.54 3.81
C GLY A 27 -12.04 -1.57 2.61
N ILE A 28 -13.16 -1.32 1.92
CA ILE A 28 -13.17 -0.39 0.78
C ILE A 28 -13.11 1.04 1.27
N ARG A 29 -13.85 1.36 2.34
CA ARG A 29 -13.74 2.68 3.00
C ARG A 29 -12.34 2.93 3.54
N ALA A 30 -11.74 1.93 4.19
CA ALA A 30 -10.39 2.02 4.72
C ALA A 30 -9.35 2.21 3.61
N GLY A 31 -9.46 1.42 2.54
CA GLY A 31 -8.60 1.54 1.37
C GLY A 31 -8.73 2.90 0.68
N ALA A 32 -9.95 3.40 0.51
CA ALA A 32 -10.23 4.72 -0.06
C ALA A 32 -9.65 5.85 0.80
N ALA A 33 -9.77 5.76 2.13
CA ALA A 33 -9.16 6.72 3.05
C ALA A 33 -7.64 6.76 2.90
N VAL A 34 -6.98 5.60 2.81
CA VAL A 34 -5.53 5.53 2.57
C VAL A 34 -5.17 6.06 1.18
N ALA A 35 -5.96 5.75 0.14
CA ALA A 35 -5.75 6.28 -1.20
C ALA A 35 -5.79 7.81 -1.23
N GLU A 36 -6.73 8.43 -0.53
CA GLU A 36 -6.85 9.88 -0.46
C GLU A 36 -5.65 10.52 0.26
N ILE A 37 -5.20 9.93 1.37
CA ILE A 37 -4.01 10.37 2.09
C ILE A 37 -2.76 10.33 1.20
N LEU A 38 -2.60 9.23 0.45
CA LEU A 38 -1.51 9.07 -0.51
C LEU A 38 -1.61 10.06 -1.68
N ARG A 39 -2.83 10.33 -2.18
CA ARG A 39 -3.08 11.29 -3.27
C ARG A 39 -2.63 12.69 -2.89
N LEU A 40 -3.03 13.16 -1.70
CA LEU A 40 -2.66 14.47 -1.17
C LEU A 40 -1.15 14.66 -0.98
N SER A 41 -0.39 13.57 -0.98
CA SER A 41 1.05 13.57 -0.68
C SER A 41 1.91 12.94 -1.77
N SER A 42 1.30 12.69 -2.93
CA SER A 42 1.89 11.96 -4.05
C SER A 42 3.07 12.69 -4.70
N GLU A 43 3.10 14.01 -4.65
CA GLU A 43 4.22 14.82 -5.17
C GLU A 43 5.50 14.69 -4.34
N LYS A 44 5.36 14.36 -3.05
CA LYS A 44 6.49 14.26 -2.11
C LYS A 44 7.13 12.86 -2.10
N LEU A 45 6.37 11.84 -2.50
CA LEU A 45 6.88 10.47 -2.60
C LEU A 45 7.37 10.18 -4.02
N ARG A 46 8.53 9.53 -4.13
CA ARG A 46 9.06 8.96 -5.37
C ARG A 46 8.39 7.62 -5.68
N THR A 47 8.03 6.83 -4.67
CA THR A 47 7.32 5.56 -4.88
C THR A 47 5.88 5.80 -5.35
N ARG A 48 5.43 4.93 -6.27
CA ARG A 48 4.04 4.84 -6.72
C ARG A 48 3.48 3.48 -6.33
N PHE A 49 2.32 3.49 -5.67
CA PHE A 49 1.61 2.27 -5.27
C PHE A 49 0.63 1.86 -6.36
N ALA A 50 0.62 0.58 -6.70
CA ALA A 50 -0.28 0.00 -7.68
C ALA A 50 -1.54 -0.59 -7.04
N VAL A 51 -1.42 -1.10 -5.81
CA VAL A 51 -2.52 -1.78 -5.11
C VAL A 51 -2.53 -1.37 -3.64
N ILE A 52 -3.74 -1.19 -3.10
CA ILE A 52 -3.99 -1.14 -1.65
C ILE A 52 -4.71 -2.45 -1.30
N ASP A 53 -4.00 -3.37 -0.66
CA ASP A 53 -4.56 -4.64 -0.21
C ASP A 53 -5.23 -4.44 1.14
N VAL A 54 -6.54 -4.69 1.17
CA VAL A 54 -7.43 -4.55 2.33
C VAL A 54 -8.05 -5.89 2.73
N THR A 55 -7.44 -7.00 2.31
CA THR A 55 -7.99 -8.34 2.52
C THR A 55 -7.91 -8.84 3.95
N ASN A 56 -7.16 -8.15 4.83
CA ASN A 56 -6.99 -8.49 6.24
C ASN A 56 -7.58 -7.43 7.19
N ILE A 57 -8.55 -6.64 6.72
CA ILE A 57 -9.22 -5.63 7.56
C ILE A 57 -9.88 -6.27 8.78
N GLY A 58 -9.71 -5.65 9.95
CA GLY A 58 -10.13 -6.19 11.23
C GLY A 58 -9.36 -7.46 11.66
N GLY A 59 -8.23 -7.77 11.02
CA GLY A 59 -7.45 -8.97 11.30
C GLY A 59 -8.16 -10.27 10.89
N CYS A 60 -9.16 -10.19 10.00
CA CYS A 60 -10.06 -11.30 9.67
C CYS A 60 -9.36 -12.56 9.14
N ARG A 61 -8.20 -12.39 8.49
CA ARG A 61 -7.35 -13.51 8.04
C ARG A 61 -6.27 -13.83 9.05
N ASN A 62 -5.62 -12.79 9.59
CA ASN A 62 -4.57 -12.92 10.60
C ASN A 62 -4.38 -11.63 11.39
N ARG A 63 -4.76 -11.65 12.67
CA ARG A 63 -4.62 -10.52 13.62
C ARG A 63 -3.19 -10.03 13.87
N HIS A 64 -2.19 -10.85 13.56
CA HIS A 64 -0.77 -10.51 13.75
C HIS A 64 -0.15 -9.85 12.51
N LYS A 65 -0.86 -9.82 11.38
CA LYS A 65 -0.43 -9.18 10.15
C LYS A 65 -1.05 -7.79 10.01
N SER A 66 -0.41 -6.97 9.18
CA SER A 66 -0.96 -5.67 8.77
C SER A 66 -2.36 -5.85 8.17
N GLU A 67 -3.29 -4.97 8.49
CA GLU A 67 -4.64 -4.98 7.91
C GLU A 67 -4.62 -4.43 6.49
N ILE A 68 -3.81 -3.38 6.28
CA ILE A 68 -3.61 -2.72 4.99
C ILE A 68 -2.16 -2.90 4.55
N LEU A 69 -1.97 -3.27 3.29
CA LEU A 69 -0.67 -3.25 2.62
C LEU A 69 -0.74 -2.36 1.38
N LEU A 70 0.31 -1.58 1.15
CA LEU A 70 0.51 -0.88 -0.11
C LEU A 70 1.50 -1.67 -0.95
N VAL A 71 1.16 -1.97 -2.19
CA VAL A 71 1.99 -2.79 -3.08
C VAL A 71 2.42 -1.98 -4.27
N THR A 72 3.72 -1.96 -4.57
CA THR A 72 4.28 -1.30 -5.75
C THR A 72 4.25 -2.24 -6.96
N ARG A 73 4.46 -1.71 -8.17
CA ARG A 73 4.57 -2.55 -9.38
C ARG A 73 5.76 -3.51 -9.33
N GLN A 74 6.80 -3.17 -8.56
CA GLN A 74 7.99 -3.98 -8.34
C GLN A 74 7.77 -5.10 -7.31
N GLY A 75 6.57 -5.21 -6.73
CA GLY A 75 6.24 -6.20 -5.72
C GLY A 75 6.70 -5.85 -4.30
N THR A 76 7.20 -4.63 -4.08
CA THR A 76 7.45 -4.13 -2.72
C THR A 76 6.15 -4.08 -1.96
N THR A 77 6.16 -4.65 -0.75
CA THR A 77 5.03 -4.55 0.17
C THR A 77 5.35 -3.56 1.29
N VAL A 78 4.60 -2.46 1.37
CA VAL A 78 4.66 -1.52 2.49
C VAL A 78 3.54 -1.84 3.48
N LYS A 79 3.90 -2.20 4.71
CA LYS A 79 2.95 -2.51 5.77
C LYS A 79 2.45 -1.20 6.38
N TRP A 80 1.26 -0.79 5.97
CA TRP A 80 0.61 0.42 6.47
C TRP A 80 0.13 0.26 7.91
N GLY A 81 -0.30 -0.94 8.28
CA GLY A 81 -0.89 -1.24 9.58
C GLY A 81 -2.41 -1.27 9.53
N ARG A 82 -3.03 -0.77 10.59
CA ARG A 82 -4.48 -0.74 10.75
C ARG A 82 -5.16 0.31 9.87
N SER A 83 -6.47 0.13 9.71
CA SER A 83 -7.32 1.11 9.05
C SER A 83 -7.21 2.50 9.70
N PRO A 84 -7.05 3.59 8.91
CA PRO A 84 -7.04 4.97 9.44
C PRO A 84 -8.40 5.40 10.00
N LEU A 85 -9.46 4.62 9.75
CA LEU A 85 -10.81 4.89 10.24
C LEU A 85 -11.04 4.34 11.66
N LEU A 86 -10.09 3.59 12.22
CA LEU A 86 -10.16 3.03 13.56
C LEU A 86 -9.52 4.00 14.57
N VAL A 87 -10.33 4.46 15.54
CA VAL A 87 -9.95 5.49 16.51
C VAL A 87 -8.91 5.01 17.52
N ASN A 88 -8.75 3.69 17.72
CA ASN A 88 -7.91 3.12 18.77
C ASN A 88 -6.92 2.06 18.24
N SER A 89 -5.80 2.54 17.70
CA SER A 89 -4.66 1.69 17.32
C SER A 89 -3.44 1.98 18.20
N PRO A 90 -3.50 1.64 19.50
CA PRO A 90 -2.44 1.99 20.45
C PRO A 90 -1.08 1.47 19.99
N GLY A 91 -0.10 2.37 19.95
CA GLY A 91 1.26 2.09 19.53
C GLY A 91 1.52 2.23 18.03
N GLU A 92 0.50 2.22 17.16
CA GLU A 92 0.72 2.52 15.74
C GLU A 92 0.75 4.03 15.48
N LEU A 93 1.61 4.43 14.53
CA LEU A 93 1.70 5.80 14.06
C LEU A 93 0.39 6.28 13.42
N THR A 94 0.09 7.57 13.54
CA THR A 94 -1.02 8.19 12.79
C THR A 94 -0.72 8.18 11.29
N PRO A 95 -1.74 8.31 10.42
CA PRO A 95 -1.52 8.37 8.98
C PRO A 95 -0.53 9.45 8.53
N GLU A 96 -0.56 10.63 9.16
CA GLU A 96 0.33 11.74 8.88
C GLU A 96 1.77 11.42 9.28
N GLN A 97 1.96 10.79 10.45
CA GLN A 97 3.27 10.33 10.90
C GLN A 97 3.83 9.24 9.98
N LYS A 98 3.01 8.28 9.57
CA LYS A 98 3.37 7.21 8.60
C LYS A 98 3.87 7.82 7.29
N LEU A 99 3.14 8.80 6.77
CA LEU A 99 3.52 9.49 5.56
C LEU A 99 4.84 10.27 5.70
N THR A 100 5.01 11.05 6.78
CA THR A 100 6.27 11.76 7.05
C THR A 100 7.43 10.78 7.11
N LYS A 101 7.25 9.61 7.76
CA LYS A 101 8.27 8.57 7.81
C LYS A 101 8.59 7.99 6.44
N MET A 102 7.59 7.78 5.58
CA MET A 102 7.82 7.33 4.21
C MET A 102 8.65 8.35 3.41
N ILE A 103 8.32 9.64 3.52
CA ILE A 103 9.06 10.72 2.84
C ILE A 103 10.52 10.76 3.32
N LEU A 104 10.72 10.82 4.63
CA LEU A 104 12.06 10.85 5.24
C LEU A 104 12.88 9.59 4.90
N PHE A 105 12.22 8.43 4.82
CA PHE A 105 12.86 7.20 4.39
C PHE A 105 13.37 7.33 2.95
N GLU A 106 12.54 7.84 2.03
CA GLU A 106 12.93 7.97 0.63
C GLU A 106 14.02 9.01 0.40
N GLU A 107 13.99 10.11 1.14
CA GLU A 107 15.05 11.12 1.14
C GLU A 107 16.40 10.54 1.58
N LYS A 108 16.40 9.71 2.63
CA LYS A 108 17.63 9.17 3.21
C LYS A 108 18.15 7.92 2.50
N ARG A 109 17.26 7.05 2.02
CA ARG A 109 17.59 5.67 1.60
C ARG A 109 17.21 5.35 0.15
N GLY A 110 16.49 6.25 -0.52
CA GLY A 110 15.92 6.03 -1.84
C GLY A 110 14.51 5.42 -1.81
N PRO A 111 13.88 5.23 -2.99
CA PRO A 111 12.48 4.82 -3.11
C PRO A 111 12.13 3.58 -2.28
N LEU A 112 10.96 3.58 -1.65
CA LEU A 112 10.41 2.40 -0.97
C LEU A 112 10.35 1.19 -1.94
N SER A 113 10.04 1.45 -3.22
CA SER A 113 9.98 0.44 -4.28
C SER A 113 11.29 -0.33 -4.54
N ASP A 114 12.41 0.13 -3.99
CA ASP A 114 13.69 -0.55 -4.10
C ASP A 114 13.83 -1.70 -3.10
N TYR A 115 12.89 -1.87 -2.16
CA TYR A 115 13.00 -2.83 -1.06
C TYR A 115 11.98 -3.94 -1.19
N ARG A 116 12.30 -5.15 -0.70
CA ARG A 116 11.35 -6.28 -0.72
C ARG A 116 10.11 -5.98 0.14
N TYR A 117 10.30 -5.36 1.29
CA TYR A 117 9.22 -4.85 2.13
C TYR A 117 9.68 -3.61 2.89
N VAL A 118 8.73 -2.79 3.33
CA VAL A 118 8.96 -1.71 4.29
C VAL A 118 7.83 -1.76 5.34
N ASP A 119 8.15 -1.61 6.61
CA ASP A 119 7.22 -1.62 7.74
C ASP A 119 7.23 -0.23 8.38
N ILE A 120 6.12 0.49 8.28
CA ILE A 120 5.98 1.88 8.75
C ILE A 120 4.99 2.00 9.90
N ARG A 121 4.59 0.87 10.50
CA ARG A 121 3.54 0.84 11.54
C ARG A 121 3.97 1.56 12.81
N PHE A 122 5.26 1.56 13.10
CA PHE A 122 5.85 2.00 14.36
C PHE A 122 6.97 3.02 14.10
N ASP A 123 7.53 3.58 15.17
CA ASP A 123 8.56 4.61 15.10
C ASP A 123 9.81 4.20 14.31
N ASP A 124 10.25 2.95 14.47
CA ASP A 124 11.39 2.40 13.75
C ASP A 124 10.93 1.73 12.45
N VAL A 125 11.38 2.30 11.32
CA VAL A 125 11.04 1.80 9.99
C VAL A 125 11.91 0.60 9.67
N GLN A 126 11.30 -0.59 9.70
CA GLN A 126 11.98 -1.82 9.29
C GLN A 126 11.85 -2.03 7.79
N HIS A 127 12.87 -2.59 7.15
CA HIS A 127 12.81 -2.89 5.73
C HIS A 127 13.53 -4.18 5.38
N GLY A 128 13.09 -4.81 4.30
CA GLY A 128 13.75 -5.97 3.73
C GLY A 128 15.03 -5.61 2.97
N PRO A 129 15.69 -6.60 2.34
CA PRO A 129 16.80 -6.33 1.44
C PRO A 129 16.33 -5.50 0.24
N ARG A 130 17.26 -4.75 -0.37
CA ARG A 130 17.00 -4.10 -1.66
C ARG A 130 16.76 -5.16 -2.74
N ILE A 131 15.76 -4.92 -3.58
CA ILE A 131 15.51 -5.70 -4.78
C ILE A 131 16.67 -5.38 -5.72
N ARG A 132 17.49 -6.39 -6.04
CA ARG A 132 18.51 -6.23 -7.08
C ARG A 132 17.77 -6.05 -8.40
N THR A 133 17.83 -4.84 -8.96
CA THR A 133 17.64 -4.69 -10.40
C THR A 133 18.73 -5.51 -11.05
N LEU A 134 18.34 -6.54 -11.81
CA LEU A 134 19.25 -7.15 -12.77
C LEU A 134 19.57 -6.03 -13.76
N SER A 135 20.67 -5.31 -13.52
CA SER A 135 21.26 -4.46 -14.54
C SER A 135 21.55 -5.38 -15.72
N ASN A 136 20.94 -5.09 -16.86
CA ASN A 136 21.17 -5.80 -18.11
C ASN A 136 22.67 -6.03 -18.24
N ARG A 137 23.10 -7.30 -18.16
CA ARG A 137 24.40 -7.70 -18.66
C ARG A 137 24.42 -7.25 -20.11
N THR A 138 25.28 -6.29 -20.41
CA THR A 138 25.64 -5.90 -21.76
C THR A 138 25.97 -7.18 -22.51
N VAL A 139 25.08 -7.61 -23.40
CA VAL A 139 25.41 -8.62 -24.40
C VAL A 139 26.16 -7.85 -25.47
N THR A 140 27.47 -7.74 -25.28
CA THR A 140 28.39 -7.52 -26.40
C THR A 140 28.57 -8.85 -27.11
N ASN A 141 28.05 -8.94 -28.33
CA ASN A 141 28.64 -9.71 -29.41
C ASN A 141 28.33 -9.02 -30.74
#